data_AF-A0A2S2P590-F1
#
_entry.id   AF-A0A2S2P590-F1
#
_cell.length_a   1.000
_cell.length_b   1.000
_cell.length_c   1.000
_cell.angle_alpha   90.00
_cell.angle_beta   90.00
_cell.angle_gamma   90.00
#
_symmetry.space_group_name_H-M   'P 1'
#
loop_
_entity.id
_entity.type
_entity.pdbx_description
1 polymer ?
#
loop_
_entity_poly.entity_id
_entity_poly.type
_entity_poly.pdbx_seq_one_letter_code
_entity_poly.pdbx_strand_id
1 'polypeptide(L)'
;YNILTPYEWSNVIQQHFFLHTRLPCCLKFQKRPVVSFSGIVFLTIQGQCSECYSSFNGTIDSVPAADTRVVMKCVYSGNFNRDHFKKRRLMGAEKERALNALLSQRMDPSIYTRNQANVLMKEGDSIPAQIPNVNALRALKHRAASATRFHTDPIKALELMKD
;
A
#
# COMPACT_ATOMS: atom_id res chain seq x y z
N TYR A 1 -7.99 19.96 8.89
CA TYR A 1 -7.24 19.90 7.63
C TYR A 1 -6.25 18.75 7.66
N ASN A 2 -6.57 17.62 7.04
CA ASN A 2 -5.58 16.58 6.77
C ASN A 2 -4.94 16.93 5.43
N ILE A 3 -3.76 17.56 5.46
CA ILE A 3 -2.99 17.92 4.25
C ILE A 3 -2.64 16.68 3.42
N LEU A 4 -2.65 15.51 4.05
CA LEU A 4 -2.48 14.21 3.42
C LEU A 4 -3.65 13.29 3.78
N THR A 5 -4.29 12.71 2.76
CA THR A 5 -5.42 11.80 2.93
C THR A 5 -5.00 10.55 3.70
N PRO A 6 -5.64 10.24 4.84
CA PRO A 6 -5.34 9.02 5.60
C PRO A 6 -5.42 7.78 4.72
N TYR A 7 -4.56 6.80 4.96
CA TYR A 7 -4.47 5.54 4.21
C TYR A 7 -4.03 5.65 2.74
N GLU A 8 -3.87 6.86 2.20
CA GLU A 8 -3.40 7.09 0.82
C GLU A 8 -1.93 7.45 0.74
N TRP A 9 -1.51 8.51 1.45
CA TRP A 9 -0.18 9.10 1.28
C TRP A 9 0.95 8.10 1.47
N SER A 10 0.76 7.16 2.40
CA SER A 10 1.77 6.16 2.73
C SER A 10 2.00 5.15 1.59
N ASN A 11 1.00 4.91 0.73
CA ASN A 11 1.15 4.07 -0.45
C ASN A 11 1.94 4.80 -1.54
N VAL A 12 1.68 6.10 -1.71
CA VAL A 12 2.42 6.96 -2.65
C VAL A 12 3.91 6.98 -2.30
N ILE A 13 4.25 7.21 -1.02
CA ILE A 13 5.65 7.23 -0.59
C ILE A 13 6.32 5.86 -0.73
N GLN A 14 5.61 4.76 -0.43
CA GLN A 14 6.12 3.41 -0.66
C GLN A 14 6.40 3.14 -2.14
N GLN A 15 5.49 3.54 -3.03
CA GLN A 15 5.67 3.37 -4.47
C GLN A 15 6.86 4.20 -4.96
N HIS A 16 6.95 5.46 -4.53
CA HIS A 16 8.10 6.33 -4.81
C HIS A 16 9.42 5.68 -4.36
N PHE A 17 9.48 5.17 -3.12
CA PHE A 17 10.64 4.45 -2.60
C PHE A 17 11.07 3.31 -3.54
N PHE A 18 10.15 2.44 -3.95
CA PHE A 18 10.48 1.32 -4.82
C PHE A 18 10.92 1.77 -6.22
N LEU A 19 10.26 2.78 -6.80
CA LEU A 19 10.60 3.27 -8.13
C LEU A 19 12.04 3.79 -8.19
N HIS A 20 12.52 4.43 -7.12
CA HIS A 20 13.87 5.00 -7.03
C HIS A 20 14.94 3.99 -6.59
N THR A 21 14.61 3.11 -5.65
CA THR A 21 15.61 2.23 -5.03
C THR A 21 15.60 0.81 -5.61
N ARG A 22 14.47 0.37 -6.17
CA ARG A 22 14.19 -1.02 -6.57
C ARG A 22 14.29 -2.04 -5.42
N LEU A 23 14.23 -1.57 -4.17
CA LEU A 23 14.39 -2.43 -2.99
C LEU A 23 13.03 -2.93 -2.47
N PRO A 24 12.93 -4.20 -2.03
CA PRO A 24 11.67 -4.82 -1.66
C PRO A 24 11.12 -4.39 -0.29
N CYS A 25 11.73 -3.41 0.36
CA CYS A 25 11.48 -3.06 1.76
C CYS A 25 10.02 -2.69 2.07
N CYS A 26 9.50 -3.22 3.17
CA CYS A 26 8.21 -2.85 3.73
C CYS A 26 8.38 -1.68 4.72
N LEU A 27 8.26 -0.44 4.24
CA LEU A 27 8.41 0.76 5.06
C LEU A 27 7.17 0.97 5.94
N LYS A 28 7.38 1.02 7.25
CA LYS A 28 6.40 1.53 8.21
C LYS A 28 6.69 3.00 8.44
N PHE A 29 5.73 3.85 8.13
CA PHE A 29 5.86 5.27 8.42
C PHE A 29 5.47 5.52 9.87
N GLN A 30 6.19 6.42 10.52
CA GLN A 30 5.83 6.91 11.85
C GLN A 30 4.48 7.66 11.79
N LYS A 31 3.96 8.11 12.93
CA LYS A 31 2.68 8.85 13.00
C LYS A 31 2.67 10.06 12.04
N ARG A 32 1.48 10.67 11.90
CA ARG A 32 1.13 11.75 10.96
C ARG A 32 2.35 12.59 10.50
N PRO A 33 2.53 12.76 9.18
CA PRO A 33 3.59 13.62 8.66
C PRO A 33 3.60 14.99 9.32
N VAL A 34 4.80 15.49 9.59
CA VAL A 34 4.97 16.80 10.21
C VAL A 34 4.84 17.84 9.10
N VAL A 35 3.88 18.76 9.26
CA VAL A 35 3.64 19.82 8.28
C VAL A 35 3.84 21.18 8.93
N SER A 36 4.62 22.03 8.30
CA SER A 36 4.89 23.39 8.75
C SER A 36 4.73 24.38 7.61
N PHE A 37 3.87 25.38 7.76
CA PHE A 37 3.70 26.44 6.76
C PHE A 37 4.65 27.62 6.94
N SER A 38 5.28 27.72 8.11
CA SER A 38 6.19 28.81 8.50
C SER A 38 7.65 28.36 8.67
N GLY A 39 7.93 27.07 8.52
CA GLY A 39 9.26 26.49 8.67
C GLY A 39 10.05 26.41 7.36
N ILE A 40 11.36 26.14 7.49
CA ILE A 40 12.27 25.88 6.36
C ILE A 40 11.88 24.60 5.59
N VAL A 41 11.25 23.65 6.29
CA VAL A 41 10.76 22.39 5.72
C VAL A 41 9.24 22.37 5.83
N PHE A 42 8.58 22.34 4.67
CA PHE A 42 7.13 22.24 4.58
C PHE A 42 6.58 20.91 5.09
N LEU A 43 7.15 19.79 4.64
CA LEU A 43 6.65 18.45 4.96
C LEU A 43 7.79 17.51 5.30
N THR A 44 7.70 16.81 6.42
CA THR A 44 8.65 15.78 6.85
C THR A 44 7.94 14.44 7.04
N ILE A 45 8.47 13.40 6.41
CA ILE A 45 7.98 12.02 6.48
C ILE A 45 9.11 11.13 6.97
N GLN A 46 8.89 10.44 8.08
CA GLN A 46 9.82 9.47 8.62
C GLN A 46 9.24 8.07 8.52
N GLY A 47 10.08 7.11 8.13
CA GLY A 47 9.73 5.72 8.06
C GLY A 47 10.90 4.81 8.39
N GLN A 48 10.56 3.57 8.71
CA GLN A 48 11.53 2.52 9.02
C GLN A 48 11.07 1.22 8.37
N CYS A 49 11.99 0.47 7.78
CA CYS A 49 11.67 -0.86 7.29
C CYS A 49 11.31 -1.79 8.44
N SER A 50 10.23 -2.56 8.28
CA SER A 50 9.78 -3.51 9.30
C SER A 50 10.54 -4.83 9.39
N GLU A 51 11.59 -5.00 8.57
CA GLU A 51 12.44 -6.20 8.54
C GLU A 51 13.91 -5.85 8.69
N CYS A 52 14.47 -4.99 7.83
CA CYS A 52 15.88 -4.61 7.93
C CYS A 52 16.15 -3.43 8.88
N TYR A 53 15.10 -2.81 9.44
CA TYR A 53 15.18 -1.66 10.35
C TYR A 53 15.85 -0.40 9.79
N SER A 54 16.21 -0.40 8.50
CA SER A 54 16.76 0.77 7.81
C SER A 54 15.75 1.90 7.77
N SER A 55 16.26 3.12 7.88
CA SER A 55 15.49 4.33 8.08
C SER A 55 15.36 5.12 6.78
N PHE A 56 14.17 5.65 6.58
CA PHE A 56 13.81 6.53 5.48
C PHE A 56 13.39 7.88 6.07
N ASN A 57 13.96 8.96 5.56
CA ASN A 57 13.52 10.32 5.86
C ASN A 57 13.29 11.07 4.55
N GLY A 58 12.10 11.63 4.39
CA GLY A 58 11.70 12.41 3.23
C GLY A 58 11.30 13.83 3.64
N THR A 59 11.87 14.84 3.01
CA THR A 59 11.52 16.25 3.25
C THR A 59 11.12 16.96 1.96
N ILE A 60 10.17 17.89 2.07
CA ILE A 60 9.80 18.84 1.02
C ILE A 60 9.93 20.23 1.62
N ASP A 61 10.74 21.07 1.01
CA ASP A 61 11.15 22.34 1.61
C ASP A 61 10.06 23.41 1.45
N SER A 62 9.51 23.54 0.24
CA SER A 62 8.50 24.56 -0.09
C SER A 62 7.12 23.96 -0.34
N VAL A 63 6.08 24.73 -0.01
CA VAL A 63 4.70 24.40 -0.38
C VAL A 63 4.62 24.29 -1.91
N PRO A 64 4.18 23.16 -2.48
CA PRO A 64 4.05 23.02 -3.92
C PRO A 64 2.90 23.89 -4.43
N ALA A 65 3.08 24.50 -5.60
CA ALA A 65 2.00 25.17 -6.30
C ALA A 65 0.92 24.16 -6.72
N ALA A 66 -0.32 24.62 -6.87
CA ALA A 66 -1.43 23.78 -7.32
C ALA A 66 -1.05 23.04 -8.62
N ASP A 67 -1.38 21.75 -8.68
CA ASP A 67 -1.16 20.85 -9.83
C ASP A 67 0.31 20.68 -10.27
N THR A 68 1.28 21.07 -9.43
CA THR A 68 2.70 20.85 -9.73
C THR A 68 3.22 19.54 -9.13
N ARG A 69 4.20 18.93 -9.83
CA ARG A 69 4.91 17.76 -9.30
C ARG A 69 5.79 18.18 -8.12
N VAL A 70 5.69 17.42 -7.04
CA VAL A 70 6.48 17.63 -5.83
C VAL A 70 7.79 16.87 -5.93
N VAL A 71 8.90 17.53 -5.58
CA VAL A 71 10.20 16.89 -5.41
C VAL A 71 10.45 16.70 -3.93
N MET A 72 10.59 15.45 -3.50
CA MET A 72 10.94 15.10 -2.13
C MET A 72 12.44 14.79 -2.05
N LYS A 73 13.14 15.44 -1.13
CA LYS A 73 14.51 15.09 -0.77
C LYS A 73 14.46 13.84 0.12
N CYS A 74 15.13 12.78 -0.30
CA CYS A 74 15.13 11.51 0.42
C CYS A 74 16.52 11.19 0.98
N VAL A 75 16.55 10.80 2.25
CA VAL A 75 17.73 10.27 2.93
C VAL A 75 17.42 8.82 3.33
N TYR A 76 18.27 7.90 2.86
CA TYR A 76 18.20 6.48 3.16
C TYR A 76 19.39 6.10 4.04
N SER A 77 19.14 5.54 5.22
CA SER A 77 20.20 5.13 6.14
C SER A 77 19.99 3.70 6.65
N GLY A 78 21.08 2.92 6.70
CA GLY A 78 21.06 1.51 7.09
C GLY A 78 21.36 0.56 5.93
N ASN A 79 21.05 -0.73 6.12
CA ASN A 79 21.25 -1.79 5.13
C ASN A 79 19.91 -2.29 4.57
N PHE A 80 19.55 -1.79 3.39
CA PHE A 80 18.33 -2.18 2.68
C PHE A 80 18.51 -3.45 1.81
N ASN A 81 19.75 -3.88 1.56
CA ASN A 81 20.09 -5.03 0.72
C ASN A 81 20.02 -6.34 1.51
N ARG A 82 18.90 -6.57 2.20
CA ARG A 82 18.59 -7.82 2.88
C ARG A 82 17.36 -8.44 2.25
N ASP A 83 17.11 -9.71 2.54
CA ASP A 83 15.88 -10.37 2.11
C ASP A 83 14.68 -9.81 2.89
N HIS A 84 13.58 -9.57 2.16
CA HIS A 84 12.34 -9.00 2.71
C HIS A 84 11.14 -9.84 2.27
N PHE A 85 10.37 -10.31 3.24
CA PHE A 85 9.21 -11.17 3.03
C PHE A 85 7.90 -10.50 3.44
N LYS A 86 7.95 -9.49 4.32
CA LYS A 86 6.74 -8.79 4.80
C LYS A 86 6.13 -7.98 3.69
N LYS A 87 4.82 -8.13 3.54
CA LYS A 87 4.01 -7.32 2.63
C LYS A 87 3.30 -6.22 3.38
N ARG A 88 3.06 -5.13 2.67
CA ARG A 88 2.33 -3.97 3.17
C ARG A 88 0.84 -4.31 3.23
N ARG A 89 0.13 -3.77 4.21
CA ARG A 89 -1.32 -3.94 4.31
C ARG A 89 -2.01 -3.17 3.19
N LEU A 90 -2.96 -3.81 2.50
CA LEU A 90 -3.87 -3.13 1.57
C LEU A 90 -4.81 -2.20 2.34
N MET A 91 -4.77 -0.91 2.01
CA MET A 91 -5.53 0.16 2.65
C MET A 91 -5.92 1.22 1.62
N GLY A 92 -6.92 2.04 1.92
CA GLY A 92 -7.36 3.12 1.02
C GLY A 92 -7.78 2.63 -0.36
N ALA A 93 -7.54 3.46 -1.38
CA ALA A 93 -7.87 3.22 -2.77
C ALA A 93 -7.20 1.96 -3.35
N GLU A 94 -6.02 1.56 -2.84
CA GLU A 94 -5.39 0.28 -3.24
C GLU A 94 -6.24 -0.93 -2.84
N LYS A 95 -6.84 -0.91 -1.65
CA LYS A 95 -7.74 -1.98 -1.19
C LYS A 95 -9.00 -2.02 -2.05
N GLU A 96 -9.56 -0.87 -2.37
CA GLU A 96 -10.79 -0.76 -3.18
C GLU A 96 -10.56 -1.24 -4.60
N ARG A 97 -9.43 -0.84 -5.23
CA ARG A 97 -9.03 -1.36 -6.55
C ARG A 97 -8.86 -2.87 -6.54
N ALA A 98 -8.19 -3.42 -5.52
CA ALA A 98 -8.05 -4.85 -5.38
C ALA A 98 -9.42 -5.55 -5.25
N LEU A 99 -10.32 -5.03 -4.41
CA LEU A 99 -11.66 -5.61 -4.26
C LEU A 99 -12.48 -5.56 -5.54
N ASN A 100 -12.45 -4.43 -6.25
CA ASN A 100 -13.17 -4.27 -7.51
C ASN A 100 -12.66 -5.28 -8.57
N ALA A 101 -11.35 -5.47 -8.67
CA ALA A 101 -10.78 -6.48 -9.56
C ALA A 101 -11.21 -7.90 -9.19
N LEU A 102 -11.18 -8.26 -7.90
CA LEU A 102 -11.47 -9.61 -7.43
C LEU A 102 -12.96 -9.99 -7.45
N LEU A 103 -13.86 -9.02 -7.21
CA LEU A 103 -15.30 -9.24 -7.10
C LEU A 103 -16.01 -8.89 -8.41
N SER A 104 -15.87 -7.65 -8.87
CA SER A 104 -16.60 -7.15 -10.04
C SER A 104 -16.04 -7.71 -11.34
N GLN A 105 -14.71 -7.69 -11.49
CA GLN A 105 -14.03 -8.20 -12.70
C GLN A 105 -13.76 -9.71 -12.63
N ARG A 106 -14.10 -10.36 -11.50
CA ARG A 106 -13.88 -11.78 -11.22
C ARG A 106 -12.42 -12.25 -11.45
N MET A 107 -11.46 -11.36 -11.26
CA MET A 107 -10.05 -11.67 -11.44
C MET A 107 -9.57 -12.64 -10.36
N ASP A 108 -8.77 -13.64 -10.76
CA ASP A 108 -8.13 -14.53 -9.80
C ASP A 108 -7.02 -13.79 -9.02
N PRO A 109 -6.89 -14.00 -7.70
CA PRO A 109 -5.82 -13.41 -6.89
C PRO A 109 -4.40 -13.57 -7.44
N SER A 110 -4.06 -14.71 -8.06
CA SER A 110 -2.74 -14.93 -8.66
C SER A 110 -2.52 -14.07 -9.90
N ILE A 111 -3.57 -13.89 -10.72
CA ILE A 111 -3.57 -13.01 -11.90
C ILE A 111 -3.43 -11.56 -11.47
N TYR A 112 -4.13 -11.15 -10.41
CA TYR A 112 -3.99 -9.80 -9.86
C TYR A 112 -2.55 -9.52 -9.43
N THR A 113 -1.94 -10.39 -8.62
CA THR A 113 -0.55 -10.26 -8.19
C THR A 113 0.42 -10.20 -9.38
N ARG A 114 0.22 -11.04 -10.40
CA ARG A 114 1.03 -11.02 -11.63
C ARG A 114 0.89 -9.71 -12.40
N ASN A 115 -0.33 -9.19 -12.55
CA ASN A 115 -0.56 -7.92 -13.24
C ASN A 115 0.11 -6.76 -12.50
N GLN A 116 0.05 -6.74 -11.17
CA GLN A 116 0.75 -5.73 -10.36
C GLN A 116 2.28 -5.84 -10.52
N ALA A 117 2.82 -7.06 -10.58
CA ALA A 117 4.24 -7.27 -10.85
C ALA A 117 4.65 -6.74 -12.22
N ASN A 118 3.88 -7.05 -13.27
CA ASN A 118 4.14 -6.59 -14.63
C ASN A 118 4.12 -5.07 -14.79
N VAL A 119 3.28 -4.37 -14.03
CA VAL A 119 3.22 -2.90 -14.08
C VAL A 119 4.40 -2.26 -13.35
N LEU A 120 4.85 -2.85 -12.25
CA LEU A 120 5.72 -2.19 -11.30
C LEU A 120 7.19 -2.61 -11.40
N MET A 121 7.43 -3.90 -11.66
CA MET A 121 8.74 -4.54 -11.60
C MET A 121 9.41 -4.59 -12.98
N LYS A 122 10.74 -4.56 -12.97
CA LYS A 122 11.59 -4.90 -14.11
C LYS A 122 12.23 -6.28 -13.91
N GLU A 123 12.84 -6.81 -14.95
CA GLU A 123 13.58 -8.06 -14.86
C GLU A 123 14.69 -7.97 -13.80
N GLY A 124 14.78 -9.00 -12.95
CA GLY A 124 15.71 -9.03 -11.82
C GLY A 124 15.24 -8.31 -10.54
N ASP A 125 14.16 -7.53 -10.59
CA ASP A 125 13.62 -6.89 -9.38
C ASP A 125 13.07 -7.95 -8.39
N SER A 126 13.34 -7.76 -7.11
CA SER A 126 12.67 -8.52 -6.05
C SER A 126 11.22 -8.04 -5.88
N ILE A 127 10.29 -8.97 -5.60
CA ILE A 127 8.87 -8.63 -5.43
C ILE A 127 8.71 -7.64 -4.27
N PRO A 128 8.26 -6.40 -4.52
CA PRO A 128 8.23 -5.40 -3.47
C PRO A 128 7.11 -5.59 -2.46
N ALA A 129 7.21 -4.89 -1.34
CA ALA A 129 6.25 -5.00 -0.25
C ALA A 129 4.84 -4.52 -0.61
N GLN A 130 4.68 -3.59 -1.56
CA GLN A 130 3.36 -3.10 -1.98
C GLN A 130 2.53 -4.14 -2.76
N ILE A 131 3.17 -5.15 -3.36
CA ILE A 131 2.44 -6.21 -4.05
C ILE A 131 1.91 -7.20 -3.00
N PRO A 132 0.58 -7.35 -2.87
CA PRO A 132 -0.01 -8.22 -1.86
C PRO A 132 0.22 -9.69 -2.17
N ASN A 133 0.23 -10.50 -1.11
CA ASN A 133 0.25 -11.95 -1.25
C ASN A 133 -1.14 -12.49 -1.65
N VAL A 134 -1.14 -13.63 -2.33
CA VAL A 134 -2.36 -14.28 -2.85
C VAL A 134 -3.32 -14.63 -1.72
N ASN A 135 -2.81 -15.09 -0.58
CA ASN A 135 -3.64 -15.46 0.57
C ASN A 135 -4.35 -14.27 1.21
N ALA A 136 -3.72 -13.09 1.28
CA ALA A 136 -4.35 -11.86 1.74
C ALA A 136 -5.45 -11.41 0.79
N LEU A 137 -5.26 -11.54 -0.52
CA LEU A 137 -6.29 -11.25 -1.52
C LEU A 137 -7.48 -12.21 -1.41
N ARG A 138 -7.24 -13.51 -1.21
CA ARG A 138 -8.31 -14.50 -0.94
C ARG A 138 -9.08 -14.15 0.33
N ALA A 139 -8.38 -13.84 1.42
CA ALA A 139 -9.01 -13.44 2.67
C ALA A 139 -9.79 -12.13 2.53
N LEU A 140 -9.26 -11.16 1.78
CA LEU A 140 -9.91 -9.89 1.49
C LEU A 140 -11.20 -10.10 0.70
N LYS A 141 -11.15 -10.90 -0.38
CA LYS A 141 -12.31 -11.29 -1.18
C LYS A 141 -13.37 -11.99 -0.33
N HIS A 142 -12.97 -12.98 0.47
CA HIS A 142 -13.87 -13.72 1.33
C HIS A 142 -14.59 -12.80 2.31
N ARG A 143 -13.86 -11.92 3.01
CA ARG A 143 -14.45 -10.98 3.98
C ARG A 143 -15.42 -10.00 3.33
N ALA A 144 -15.10 -9.51 2.14
CA ALA A 144 -15.98 -8.61 1.41
C ALA A 144 -17.25 -9.33 0.93
N ALA A 145 -17.11 -10.55 0.38
CA ALA A 145 -18.25 -11.35 -0.04
C ALA A 145 -19.14 -11.78 1.13
N SER A 146 -18.56 -12.08 2.30
CA SER A 146 -19.33 -12.42 3.50
C SER A 146 -20.09 -11.20 4.05
N ALA A 147 -19.54 -9.99 3.92
CA ALA A 147 -20.19 -8.77 4.40
C ALA A 147 -21.45 -8.39 3.60
N THR A 148 -21.57 -8.86 2.35
CA THR A 148 -22.76 -8.66 1.50
C THR A 148 -23.79 -9.77 1.65
N ARG A 149 -23.53 -10.81 2.44
CA ARG A 149 -24.51 -11.89 2.66
C ARG A 149 -25.58 -11.42 3.63
N PHE A 150 -26.83 -11.76 3.34
CA PHE A 150 -27.95 -11.52 4.23
C PHE A 150 -27.89 -12.40 5.49
N HIS A 151 -27.41 -13.63 5.35
CA HIS A 151 -27.18 -14.56 6.45
C HIS A 151 -25.70 -14.91 6.58
N THR A 152 -25.23 -14.97 7.83
CA THR A 152 -23.86 -15.37 8.16
C THR A 152 -23.57 -16.82 7.76
N ASP A 153 -24.59 -17.68 7.79
CA ASP A 153 -24.53 -19.09 7.41
C ASP A 153 -25.34 -19.34 6.11
N PRO A 154 -24.69 -19.79 5.02
CA PRO A 154 -25.36 -20.15 3.78
C PRO A 154 -26.39 -21.28 3.95
N ILE A 155 -26.21 -22.17 4.92
CA ILE A 155 -27.11 -23.31 5.14
C ILE A 155 -28.47 -22.81 5.64
N LYS A 156 -28.48 -21.85 6.57
CA LYS A 156 -29.73 -21.20 7.04
C LYS A 156 -30.49 -20.51 5.92
N ALA A 157 -29.80 -19.94 4.93
CA ALA A 157 -30.45 -19.34 3.77
C ALA A 157 -31.15 -20.39 2.90
N LEU A 158 -30.58 -21.60 2.78
CA LEU A 158 -31.21 -22.72 2.06
C LEU A 158 -32.37 -23.33 2.85
N GLU A 159 -32.30 -23.35 4.18
CA GLU A 159 -33.40 -23.81 5.04
C GLU A 159 -34.64 -22.91 4.93
N LEU A 160 -34.45 -21.58 4.81
CA LEU A 160 -35.54 -20.63 4.57
C LEU A 160 -36.20 -20.75 3.18
N MET A 161 -35.60 -21.50 2.24
CA MET A 161 -36.22 -21.78 0.94
C MET A 161 -37.13 -23.02 0.96
N LYS A 162 -37.21 -23.76 2.08
CA LYS A 162 -38.01 -24.98 2.20
C LYS A 162 -39.48 -24.75 2.58
N ASP A 163 -39.88 -23.51 2.83
CA ASP A 163 -41.27 -23.11 3.01
C ASP A 163 -41.86 -22.57 1.69
#